data_AF-A0A0M4G390-F1
#
_entry.id   AF-A0A0M4G390-F1
#
_cell.length_a   1.000
_cell.length_b   1.000
_cell.length_c   1.000
_cell.angle_alpha   90.00
_cell.angle_beta   90.00
_cell.angle_gamma   90.00
#
_symmetry.space_group_name_H-M   'P 1'
#
loop_
_entity.id
_entity.type
_entity.pdbx_description
1 polymer ?
#
loop_
_entity_poly.entity_id
_entity_poly.type
_entity_poly.pdbx_seq_one_letter_code
_entity_poly.pdbx_strand_id
1 'polypeptide(L)'
;MIIYFIIEQTGFVIILGMFLLPILLFYGIPASIFSDYVTKKSKGMYRGFLALLVHLLLACLFVLIPFIFSEEEREILFSDFKSSFIYFFLITSILSSSLFWCIDEFLRNKRVKDIGQKIGDLKI
;
A
#
# COMPACT_ATOMS: atom_id res chain seq x y z
N MET A 1 0.93 17.88 -29.65
CA MET A 1 0.46 16.52 -29.32
C MET A 1 1.31 15.86 -28.24
N ILE A 2 2.64 15.77 -28.40
CA ILE A 2 3.55 15.17 -27.38
C ILE A 2 3.47 15.89 -26.02
N ILE A 3 3.40 17.23 -26.00
CA ILE A 3 3.28 18.01 -24.77
C ILE A 3 1.97 17.72 -24.02
N TYR A 4 0.85 17.56 -24.73
CA TYR A 4 -0.44 17.19 -24.13
C TYR A 4 -0.41 15.76 -23.56
N PHE A 5 0.22 14.82 -24.28
CA PHE A 5 0.41 13.45 -23.80
C PHE A 5 1.26 13.38 -22.52
N ILE A 6 2.33 14.19 -22.44
CA ILE A 6 3.18 14.30 -21.26
C ILE A 6 2.42 14.97 -20.10
N ILE A 7 1.64 16.02 -20.35
CA ILE A 7 0.83 16.72 -19.33
C ILE A 7 -0.27 15.79 -18.78
N GLU A 8 -0.93 15.01 -19.63
CA GLU A 8 -1.95 14.04 -19.19
C GLU A 8 -1.33 12.90 -18.36
N GLN A 9 -0.19 12.34 -18.79
CA GLN A 9 0.49 11.28 -18.04
C GLN A 9 1.06 11.78 -16.71
N THR A 10 1.67 12.97 -16.70
CA THR A 10 2.21 13.55 -15.46
C THR A 10 1.10 13.93 -14.48
N GLY A 11 -0.03 14.45 -14.97
CA GLY A 11 -1.22 14.69 -14.15
C GLY A 11 -1.74 13.41 -13.50
N PHE A 12 -1.82 12.31 -14.24
CA PHE A 12 -2.23 11.02 -13.71
C PHE A 12 -1.27 10.51 -12.61
N VAL A 13 0.04 10.62 -12.82
CA VAL A 13 1.05 10.22 -11.82
C VAL A 13 0.96 11.07 -10.55
N ILE A 14 0.75 12.38 -10.68
CA ILE A 14 0.60 13.29 -9.53
C ILE A 14 -0.65 12.92 -8.73
N ILE A 15 -1.79 12.73 -9.39
CA ILE A 15 -3.05 12.33 -8.75
C ILE A 15 -2.85 10.99 -8.02
N LEU A 16 -2.26 10.00 -8.69
CA LEU A 16 -2.00 8.70 -8.12
C LEU A 16 -1.07 8.80 -6.90
N GLY A 17 0.00 9.60 -6.97
CA GLY A 17 0.90 9.86 -5.86
C GLY A 17 0.24 10.55 -4.68
N MET A 18 -0.64 11.53 -4.92
CA MET A 18 -1.40 12.21 -3.87
C MET A 18 -2.32 11.27 -3.09
N PHE A 19 -2.88 10.25 -3.74
CA PHE A 19 -3.69 9.24 -3.06
C PHE A 19 -2.84 8.11 -2.45
N LEU A 20 -1.78 7.67 -3.13
CA LEU A 20 -0.93 6.60 -2.63
C LEU A 20 -0.14 6.99 -1.38
N LEU A 21 0.46 8.18 -1.38
CA LEU A 21 1.34 8.65 -0.30
C LEU A 21 0.69 8.63 1.09
N PRO A 22 -0.52 9.20 1.31
CA PRO A 22 -1.17 9.14 2.61
C PRO A 22 -1.57 7.70 2.99
N ILE A 23 -1.99 6.87 2.02
CA ILE A 23 -2.28 5.46 2.27
C ILE A 23 -0.99 4.75 2.76
N LEU A 24 0.15 4.93 2.08
CA LEU A 24 1.43 4.34 2.49
C LEU A 24 1.84 4.76 3.90
N LEU A 25 1.73 6.05 4.23
CA LEU A 25 2.25 6.60 5.48
C LEU A 25 1.36 6.25 6.68
N PHE A 26 0.06 6.51 6.59
CA PHE A 26 -0.85 6.30 7.72
C PHE A 26 -1.23 4.83 7.87
N TYR A 27 -1.30 4.08 6.78
CA TYR A 27 -1.75 2.71 6.79
C TYR A 27 -0.62 1.68 6.75
N GLY A 28 0.44 1.96 6.00
CA GLY A 28 1.55 1.02 5.83
C GLY A 28 2.23 0.68 7.16
N ILE A 29 2.47 1.68 8.02
CA ILE A 29 3.18 1.46 9.30
C ILE A 29 2.38 0.55 10.24
N PRO A 30 1.09 0.83 10.58
CA PRO A 30 0.29 -0.09 11.37
C PRO A 30 0.15 -1.48 10.73
N ALA A 31 0.02 -1.54 9.40
CA ALA A 31 -0.08 -2.81 8.68
C ALA A 31 1.18 -3.67 8.84
N SER A 32 2.37 -3.07 8.76
CA SER A 32 3.64 -3.78 9.00
C SER A 32 3.81 -4.24 10.44
N ILE A 33 3.44 -3.42 11.43
CA ILE A 33 3.47 -3.81 12.85
C ILE A 33 2.52 -5.01 13.09
N PHE A 34 1.31 -4.95 12.53
CA PHE A 34 0.34 -6.03 12.67
C PHE A 34 0.78 -7.29 11.92
N SER A 35 1.30 -7.14 10.71
CA SER A 35 1.89 -8.23 9.91
C SER A 35 2.99 -8.94 10.68
N ASP A 36 3.85 -8.21 11.37
CA ASP A 36 4.88 -8.81 12.25
C ASP A 36 4.30 -9.58 13.42
N TYR A 37 3.30 -9.00 14.08
CA TYR A 37 2.64 -9.66 15.18
C TYR A 37 2.02 -11.00 14.76
N VAL A 38 1.36 -11.03 13.61
CA VAL A 38 0.74 -12.23 13.04
C VAL A 38 1.80 -13.24 12.56
N THR A 39 2.86 -12.76 11.91
CA THR A 39 3.86 -13.63 11.28
C THR A 39 5.04 -14.00 12.18
N LYS A 40 5.06 -13.58 13.45
CA LYS A 40 6.16 -13.80 14.40
C LYS A 40 6.65 -15.24 14.55
N LYS A 41 5.77 -16.23 14.33
CA LYS A 41 6.10 -17.67 14.42
C LYS A 41 6.54 -18.28 13.08
N SER A 42 6.32 -17.56 11.97
CA SER A 42 6.59 -18.01 10.61
C SER A 42 8.02 -17.62 10.19
N LYS A 43 8.68 -18.46 9.39
CA LYS A 43 10.06 -18.23 8.94
C LYS A 43 10.17 -18.33 7.42
N GLY A 44 11.22 -17.71 6.88
CA GLY A 44 11.57 -17.78 5.46
C GLY A 44 10.48 -17.23 4.54
N MET A 45 10.37 -17.82 3.35
CA MET A 45 9.45 -17.39 2.29
C MET A 45 7.97 -17.45 2.71
N TYR A 46 7.61 -18.42 3.57
CA TYR A 46 6.25 -18.54 4.10
C TYR A 46 5.85 -17.32 4.95
N ARG A 47 6.79 -16.75 5.71
CA ARG A 47 6.57 -15.51 6.46
C ARG A 47 6.26 -14.35 5.53
N GLY A 48 7.05 -14.20 4.46
CA GLY A 48 6.87 -13.14 3.48
C GLY A 48 5.51 -13.21 2.78
N PHE A 49 5.07 -14.41 2.39
CA PHE A 49 3.75 -14.61 1.79
C PHE A 49 2.60 -14.31 2.77
N LEU A 50 2.69 -14.75 4.02
CA LEU A 50 1.70 -14.40 5.04
C LEU A 50 1.65 -12.89 5.30
N ALA A 51 2.80 -12.22 5.33
CA ALA A 51 2.88 -10.79 5.47
C ALA A 51 2.17 -10.08 4.30
N LEU A 52 2.38 -10.53 3.06
CA LEU A 52 1.69 -9.99 1.89
C LEU A 52 0.17 -10.13 2.02
N LEU A 53 -0.31 -11.31 2.42
CA LEU A 53 -1.74 -11.53 2.63
C LEU A 53 -2.33 -10.59 3.68
N VAL A 54 -1.63 -10.38 4.79
CA VAL A 54 -2.05 -9.44 5.84
C VAL A 54 -2.12 -8.02 5.28
N HIS A 55 -1.09 -7.56 4.56
CA HIS A 55 -1.04 -6.26 3.92
C HIS A 55 -2.19 -6.05 2.92
N LEU A 56 -2.47 -7.05 2.07
CA LEU A 56 -3.55 -6.98 1.08
C LEU A 56 -4.94 -6.99 1.73
N LEU A 57 -5.16 -7.87 2.71
CA LEU A 57 -6.42 -7.94 3.46
C LEU A 57 -6.72 -6.59 4.11
N LEU A 58 -5.72 -6.05 4.80
CA LEU A 58 -5.79 -4.73 5.40
C LEU A 58 -6.10 -3.67 4.34
N ALA A 59 -5.40 -3.64 3.21
CA ALA A 59 -5.63 -2.65 2.16
C ALA A 59 -7.07 -2.66 1.62
N CYS A 60 -7.64 -3.85 1.46
CA CYS A 60 -9.03 -4.02 1.06
C CYS A 60 -9.99 -3.50 2.15
N LEU A 61 -9.76 -3.85 3.41
CA LEU A 61 -10.59 -3.39 4.53
C LEU A 61 -10.57 -1.86 4.68
N PHE A 62 -9.43 -1.22 4.44
CA PHE A 62 -9.29 0.23 4.49
C PHE A 62 -10.25 0.95 3.52
N VAL A 63 -10.51 0.35 2.35
CA VAL A 63 -11.42 0.91 1.34
C VAL A 63 -12.87 0.44 1.58
N LEU A 64 -13.07 -0.84 1.87
CA LEU A 64 -14.40 -1.43 1.99
C LEU A 64 -15.14 -1.03 3.27
N ILE A 65 -14.45 -0.82 4.39
CA ILE A 65 -15.09 -0.44 5.65
C ILE A 65 -15.79 0.92 5.50
N PRO A 66 -15.10 2.03 5.16
CA PRO A 66 -15.76 3.32 4.97
C PRO A 66 -16.91 3.27 3.96
N PHE A 67 -16.71 2.51 2.88
CA PHE A 67 -17.72 2.31 1.84
C PHE A 67 -19.02 1.67 2.39
N ILE A 68 -18.91 0.62 3.20
CA ILE A 68 -20.08 -0.05 3.78
C ILE A 68 -20.81 0.85 4.78
N PHE A 69 -20.08 1.70 5.51
CA PHE A 69 -20.66 2.57 6.54
C PHE A 69 -21.21 3.91 6.01
N SER A 70 -20.92 4.27 4.77
CA SER A 70 -21.47 5.48 4.14
C SER A 70 -22.92 5.22 3.72
N GLU A 71 -23.89 5.78 4.46
CA GLU A 71 -25.34 5.60 4.18
C GLU A 71 -25.75 6.13 2.80
N GLU A 72 -25.03 7.12 2.27
CA GLU A 72 -25.22 7.71 0.93
C GLU A 72 -24.76 6.79 -0.22
N GLU A 73 -24.11 5.66 0.07
CA GLU A 73 -23.55 4.73 -0.91
C GLU A 73 -24.36 3.44 -1.09
N ARG A 74 -25.32 3.15 -0.20
CA ARG A 74 -26.17 1.95 -0.29
C ARG A 74 -27.32 2.07 -1.30
N GLU A 75 -27.86 3.26 -1.53
CA GLU A 75 -28.96 3.47 -2.49
C GLU A 75 -28.49 3.66 -3.93
N ILE A 76 -27.19 3.87 -4.17
CA ILE A 76 -26.62 4.26 -5.47
C ILE A 76 -25.55 3.25 -5.93
N LEU A 77 -25.78 1.97 -5.67
CA LEU A 77 -24.92 0.86 -6.13
C LEU A 77 -24.81 0.74 -7.67
N PHE A 78 -25.58 1.55 -8.41
CA PHE A 78 -25.76 1.45 -9.87
C PHE A 78 -25.40 2.73 -10.67
N SER A 79 -24.68 3.69 -10.09
CA SER A 79 -24.12 4.79 -10.90
C SER A 79 -22.68 4.45 -11.32
N ASP A 80 -22.42 4.44 -12.64
CA ASP A 80 -21.13 4.06 -13.23
C ASP A 80 -19.94 4.87 -12.68
N PHE A 81 -20.18 6.11 -12.27
CA PHE A 81 -19.16 6.99 -11.70
C PHE A 81 -18.72 6.61 -10.27
N LYS A 82 -19.65 6.30 -9.36
CA LYS A 82 -19.30 5.89 -7.98
C LYS A 82 -18.60 4.53 -7.98
N SER A 83 -19.07 3.60 -8.81
CA SER A 83 -18.44 2.29 -9.03
C SER A 83 -16.98 2.44 -9.47
N SER A 84 -16.74 3.31 -10.47
CA SER A 84 -15.38 3.61 -10.97
C SER A 84 -14.46 4.19 -9.89
N PHE A 85 -15.01 5.04 -9.00
CA PHE A 85 -14.24 5.62 -7.89
C PHE A 85 -13.79 4.56 -6.88
N ILE A 86 -14.69 3.66 -6.46
CA ILE A 86 -14.36 2.56 -5.53
C ILE A 86 -13.27 1.67 -6.13
N TYR A 87 -13.41 1.29 -7.41
CA TYR A 87 -12.38 0.50 -8.09
C TYR A 87 -11.03 1.22 -8.12
N PHE A 88 -11.02 2.53 -8.37
CA PHE A 88 -9.80 3.33 -8.32
C PHE A 88 -9.14 3.30 -6.94
N PHE A 89 -9.89 3.52 -5.85
CA PHE A 89 -9.34 3.44 -4.48
C PHE A 89 -8.88 2.04 -4.11
N LEU A 90 -9.62 1.02 -4.52
CA LEU A 90 -9.27 -0.37 -4.25
C LEU A 90 -7.96 -0.76 -4.94
N ILE A 91 -7.83 -0.45 -6.24
CA ILE A 91 -6.63 -0.74 -7.02
C ILE A 91 -5.44 0.05 -6.47
N THR A 92 -5.59 1.34 -6.20
CA THR A 92 -4.51 2.16 -5.64
C THR A 92 -4.10 1.70 -4.25
N SER A 93 -5.03 1.30 -3.38
CA SER A 93 -4.76 0.73 -2.06
C SER A 93 -4.00 -0.60 -2.14
N ILE A 94 -4.41 -1.51 -3.05
CA ILE A 94 -3.73 -2.78 -3.28
C ILE A 94 -2.30 -2.56 -3.79
N LEU A 95 -2.12 -1.69 -4.78
CA LEU A 95 -0.80 -1.34 -5.32
C LEU A 95 0.09 -0.72 -4.23
N SER A 96 -0.45 0.23 -3.48
CA SER A 96 0.19 0.87 -2.33
C SER A 96 0.69 -0.15 -1.32
N SER A 97 -0.22 -1.02 -0.85
CA SER A 97 0.09 -2.02 0.16
C SER A 97 1.12 -3.05 -0.32
N SER A 98 1.06 -3.42 -1.61
CA SER A 98 2.03 -4.32 -2.23
C SER A 98 3.43 -3.68 -2.27
N LEU A 99 3.52 -2.40 -2.65
CA LEU A 99 4.77 -1.65 -2.61
C LEU A 99 5.33 -1.52 -1.19
N PHE A 100 4.47 -1.23 -0.21
CA PHE A 100 4.89 -1.12 1.19
C PHE A 100 5.38 -2.46 1.73
N TRP A 101 4.69 -3.56 1.42
CA TRP A 101 5.15 -4.90 1.75
C TRP A 101 6.51 -5.22 1.10
N CYS A 102 6.70 -4.89 -0.18
CA CYS A 102 7.99 -5.06 -0.85
C CYS A 102 9.11 -4.29 -0.13
N ILE A 103 8.85 -3.04 0.28
CA ILE A 103 9.81 -2.23 1.03
C ILE A 103 10.09 -2.85 2.41
N ASP A 104 9.05 -3.26 3.14
CA ASP A 104 9.20 -3.88 4.46
C ASP A 104 10.02 -5.18 4.38
N GLU A 105 9.73 -6.07 3.43
CA GLU A 105 10.49 -7.31 3.26
C GLU A 105 11.91 -7.05 2.76
N PHE A 106 12.11 -6.06 1.89
CA PHE A 106 13.43 -5.65 1.42
C PHE A 106 14.30 -5.12 2.58
N LEU A 107 13.77 -4.24 3.43
CA LEU A 107 14.47 -3.71 4.59
C LEU A 107 14.79 -4.79 5.65
N ARG A 108 14.03 -5.89 5.66
CA ARG A 108 14.30 -7.04 6.54
C ARG A 108 15.41 -7.95 6.04
N ASN A 109 15.79 -7.85 4.77
CA ASN A 109 16.86 -8.67 4.22
C ASN A 109 18.18 -8.40 4.96
N LYS A 110 18.85 -9.47 5.40
CA LYS A 110 20.09 -9.40 6.19
C LYS A 110 21.16 -8.54 5.50
N ARG A 111 21.29 -8.64 4.17
CA ARG A 111 22.25 -7.83 3.41
C ARG A 111 22.01 -6.32 3.53
N VAL A 112 20.74 -5.90 3.62
CA VAL A 112 20.39 -4.47 3.78
C VAL A 112 20.69 -4.00 5.20
N LYS A 113 20.44 -4.84 6.21
CA LYS A 113 20.83 -4.56 7.59
C LYS A 113 22.34 -4.43 7.74
N ASP A 114 23.11 -5.31 7.11
CA ASP A 114 24.58 -5.28 7.15
C ASP A 114 25.14 -4.01 6.49
N ILE A 115 24.54 -3.54 5.38
CA ILE A 115 24.92 -2.27 4.74
C ILE A 115 24.57 -1.09 5.63
N GLY A 116 23.38 -1.09 6.24
CA GLY A 116 22.97 -0.05 7.18
C GLY A 116 23.88 0.06 8.39
N GLN A 117 24.32 -1.08 8.95
CA GLN A 117 25.30 -1.12 10.04
C GLN A 117 26.65 -0.57 9.59
N LYS A 118 27.17 -0.98 8.44
CA LYS A 118 28.44 -0.44 7.90
C LYS A 118 28.41 1.08 7.70
N ILE A 119 27.30 1.64 7.25
CA ILE A 119 27.14 3.10 7.09
C ILE A 119 27.04 3.79 8.45
N GLY A 120 26.37 3.17 9.43
CA GLY A 120 26.33 3.65 10.81
C GLY A 120 27.70 3.64 11.48
N ASP A 121 28.49 2.59 11.28
CA ASP A 121 29.85 2.44 11.81
C ASP A 121 30.85 3.42 11.17
N LEU A 122 30.56 3.91 9.95
CA LEU A 122 31.32 4.94 9.25
C LEU A 122 30.99 6.37 9.73
N LYS A 123 29.93 6.56 10.54
CA LYS A 123 29.71 7.82 11.27
C LYS A 123 30.53 7.80 12.57
N ILE A 124 31.85 7.90 12.43
CA ILE A 124 32.81 8.27 13.49
C ILE A 124 33.50 9.55 13.04
#